data_AF-A0A8H5BYX9-F1
#
_entry.id   AF-A0A8H5BYX9-F1
#
_cell.length_a   1.000
_cell.length_b   1.000
_cell.length_c   1.000
_cell.angle_alpha   90.00
_cell.angle_beta   90.00
_cell.angle_gamma   90.00
#
_symmetry.space_group_name_H-M   'P 1'
#
loop_
_entity.id
_entity.type
_entity.pdbx_description
1 polymer ?
#
loop_
_entity_poly.entity_id
_entity_poly.type
_entity_poly.pdbx_seq_one_letter_code
_entity_poly.pdbx_strand_id
1 'polypeptide(L)'
;MADRPTRIGFAATPREAGPNDAVTLIAHSHIGAFDQCIVDYLHPRKFPIIGPASSWTLRATTLVATVGIFQFNTYDIGLTELIAKVWTA
;
A
#
# COMPACT_ATOMS: atom_id res chain seq x y z
N MET A 1 -42.56 -25.35 -4.42
CA MET A 1 -41.83 -24.90 -3.21
C MET A 1 -40.37 -25.25 -3.43
N ALA A 2 -39.69 -24.44 -4.26
CA ALA A 2 -38.35 -24.75 -4.77
C ALA A 2 -37.30 -23.99 -3.96
N ASP A 3 -36.33 -24.77 -3.51
CA ASP A 3 -35.15 -24.47 -2.72
C ASP A 3 -34.31 -23.32 -3.32
N ARG A 4 -33.95 -22.32 -2.51
CA ARG A 4 -32.98 -21.28 -2.91
C ARG A 4 -31.61 -21.66 -2.33
N PRO A 5 -30.60 -21.98 -3.17
CA PRO A 5 -29.25 -22.16 -2.66
C PRO A 5 -28.67 -20.81 -2.21
N THR A 6 -28.39 -20.72 -0.91
CA THR A 6 -27.55 -19.72 -0.26
C THR A 6 -26.12 -19.81 -0.80
N ARG A 7 -25.85 -19.15 -1.93
CA ARG A 7 -24.47 -18.88 -2.35
C ARG A 7 -23.94 -17.69 -1.56
N ILE A 8 -23.18 -18.01 -0.51
CA ILE A 8 -22.22 -17.11 0.14
C ILE A 8 -21.12 -16.84 -0.90
N GLY A 9 -21.41 -15.93 -1.83
CA GLY A 9 -20.51 -15.51 -2.88
C GLY A 9 -19.56 -14.45 -2.33
N PHE A 10 -18.40 -14.89 -1.85
CA PHE A 10 -17.20 -14.06 -1.82
C PHE A 10 -16.76 -13.84 -3.28
N ALA A 11 -17.41 -12.89 -3.95
CA ALA A 11 -17.02 -12.38 -5.25
C ALA A 11 -16.89 -10.87 -5.07
N ALA A 12 -15.72 -10.43 -4.60
CA ALA A 12 -15.37 -9.02 -4.68
C ALA A 12 -15.37 -8.66 -6.17
N THR A 13 -16.40 -7.94 -6.62
CA THR A 13 -16.45 -7.50 -8.02
C THR A 13 -15.34 -6.44 -8.21
N PRO A 14 -14.69 -6.36 -9.39
CA PRO A 14 -13.61 -5.39 -9.64
C PRO A 14 -13.99 -3.91 -9.46
N ARG A 15 -15.27 -3.60 -9.20
CA ARG A 15 -15.80 -2.25 -8.96
C ARG A 15 -15.90 -1.87 -7.48
N GLU A 16 -15.61 -2.80 -6.57
CA GLU A 16 -15.77 -2.58 -5.12
C GLU A 16 -14.47 -2.15 -4.43
N ALA A 17 -13.37 -2.06 -5.18
CA ALA A 17 -12.15 -1.45 -4.69
C ALA A 17 -12.40 0.05 -4.51
N GLY A 18 -12.66 0.46 -3.27
CA GLY A 18 -12.89 1.86 -2.94
C GLY A 18 -11.64 2.70 -3.26
N PRO A 19 -11.78 4.02 -3.49
CA PRO A 19 -10.65 4.91 -3.75
C PRO A 19 -9.55 4.91 -2.64
N ASN A 20 -9.81 4.26 -1.52
CA ASN A 20 -8.98 4.15 -0.32
C ASN A 20 -8.10 2.87 -0.25
N ASP A 21 -8.22 1.90 -1.15
CA ASP A 21 -7.55 0.60 -1.00
C ASP A 21 -6.03 0.69 -1.13
N ALA A 22 -5.53 1.45 -2.12
CA ALA A 22 -4.09 1.67 -2.30
C ALA A 22 -3.49 2.54 -1.19
N VAL A 23 -4.26 3.48 -0.64
CA VAL A 23 -3.84 4.34 0.49
C VAL A 23 -3.74 3.52 1.77
N THR A 24 -4.64 2.57 1.97
CA THR A 24 -4.63 1.65 3.11
C THR A 24 -3.37 0.78 3.10
N LEU A 25 -2.94 0.30 1.93
CA LEU A 25 -1.68 -0.43 1.78
C LEU A 25 -0.46 0.41 2.15
N ILE A 26 -0.39 1.66 1.65
CA ILE A 26 0.70 2.58 2.01
C ILE A 26 0.74 2.83 3.52
N ALA A 27 -0.43 3.11 4.12
CA ALA A 27 -0.53 3.35 5.56
C ALA A 27 -0.10 2.12 6.38
N HIS A 28 -0.52 0.92 5.97
CA HIS A 28 -0.11 -0.34 6.60
C HIS A 28 1.40 -0.57 6.52
N SER A 29 2.01 -0.34 5.36
CA SER A 29 3.46 -0.47 5.19
C SER A 29 4.25 0.58 6.00
N HIS A 30 3.76 1.82 6.06
CA HIS A 30 4.42 2.90 6.81
C HIS A 30 4.45 2.61 8.32
N ILE A 31 3.30 2.27 8.90
CA ILE A 31 3.15 2.10 10.36
C ILE A 31 3.68 0.74 10.82
N GLY A 32 3.35 -0.34 10.10
CA GLY A 32 3.54 -1.71 10.58
C GLY A 32 4.93 -2.27 10.31
N ALA A 33 5.44 -2.12 9.08
CA ALA A 33 6.70 -2.77 8.70
C ALA A 33 7.89 -1.83 8.88
N PHE A 34 7.85 -0.65 8.28
CA PHE A 34 9.05 0.17 8.15
C PHE A 34 9.38 0.99 9.39
N ASP A 35 8.39 1.56 10.08
CA ASP A 35 8.65 2.33 11.31
C ASP A 35 9.11 1.41 12.45
N GLN A 36 8.47 0.24 12.61
CA GLN A 36 8.90 -0.76 13.59
C GLN A 36 10.29 -1.33 13.28
N CYS A 37 10.59 -1.63 12.00
CA CYS A 37 11.93 -2.07 11.62
C CYS A 37 13.02 -1.01 11.93
N ILE A 38 12.72 0.28 11.75
CA ILE A 38 13.67 1.36 12.09
C ILE A 38 13.86 1.44 13.62
N VAL A 39 12.78 1.36 14.40
CA VAL A 39 12.86 1.44 15.86
C VAL A 39 13.63 0.26 16.46
N ASP A 40 13.43 -0.94 15.93
CA ASP A 40 14.02 -2.18 16.47
C ASP A 40 15.49 -2.38 16.03
N TYR A 41 15.83 -2.05 14.77
CA TYR A 41 17.18 -2.29 14.24
C TYR A 41 18.06 -1.05 14.16
N LEU A 42 17.47 0.14 13.94
CA LEU A 42 18.17 1.41 13.71
C LEU A 42 17.92 2.39 14.85
N HIS A 43 18.03 1.89 16.07
CA HIS A 43 17.70 2.65 17.26
C HIS A 43 18.60 3.91 17.41
N PRO A 44 18.03 5.10 17.64
CA PRO A 44 18.76 6.38 17.64
C PRO A 44 19.82 6.48 18.74
N ARG A 45 19.69 5.70 19.81
CA ARG A 45 20.66 5.64 20.92
C ARG A 45 22.01 5.04 20.50
N LYS A 46 22.01 4.14 19.51
CA LYS A 46 23.23 3.50 18.99
C LYS A 46 23.73 4.17 17.71
N PHE A 47 22.82 4.69 16.89
CA PHE A 47 23.14 5.38 15.64
C PHE A 47 22.49 6.77 15.60
N PRO A 48 23.14 7.80 16.18
CA PRO A 48 22.54 9.13 16.34
C PRO A 48 22.30 9.87 15.02
N ILE A 49 22.95 9.46 13.93
CA ILE A 49 22.82 10.07 12.60
C ILE A 49 21.87 9.25 11.71
N ILE A 50 22.06 7.93 11.67
CA ILE A 50 21.35 7.05 10.74
C ILE A 50 19.89 6.82 11.19
N GLY A 51 19.62 6.76 12.49
CA GLY A 51 18.25 6.59 13.01
C GLY A 51 17.31 7.71 12.54
N PRO A 52 17.61 8.99 12.84
CA PRO A 52 16.78 10.12 12.41
C PRO A 52 16.69 10.27 10.89
N ALA A 53 17.80 10.02 10.17
CA ALA A 53 17.83 10.06 8.70
C ALA A 53 16.92 8.99 8.09
N SER A 54 16.89 7.78 8.66
CA SER A 54 16.02 6.69 8.20
C SER A 54 14.55 7.01 8.44
N SER A 55 14.20 7.57 9.61
CA SER A 55 12.81 7.99 9.90
C SER A 55 12.33 9.09 8.94
N TRP A 56 13.18 10.07 8.62
CA TRP A 56 12.84 11.11 7.64
C TRP A 56 12.74 10.56 6.22
N THR A 57 13.62 9.65 5.85
CA THR A 57 13.58 8.95 4.55
C THR A 57 12.29 8.15 4.41
N LEU A 58 11.87 7.46 5.47
CA LEU A 58 10.62 6.71 5.48
C LEU A 58 9.41 7.62 5.23
N ARG A 59 9.35 8.77 5.93
CA ARG A 59 8.28 9.76 5.74
C ARG A 59 8.28 10.35 4.32
N ALA A 60 9.45 10.69 3.80
CA ALA A 60 9.59 11.18 2.43
C ALA A 60 9.13 10.14 1.40
N THR A 61 9.53 8.89 1.58
CA THR A 61 9.16 7.78 0.67
C THR A 61 7.65 7.54 0.69
N THR A 62 7.01 7.60 1.85
CA THR A 62 5.55 7.43 1.97
C THR A 62 4.79 8.57 1.28
N LEU A 63 5.26 9.81 1.38
CA LEU A 63 4.66 10.93 0.66
C LEU A 63 4.83 10.77 -0.86
N VAL A 64 6.02 10.43 -1.32
CA VAL A 64 6.31 10.19 -2.74
C VAL A 64 5.45 9.04 -3.29
N ALA A 65 5.35 7.92 -2.56
CA ALA A 65 4.53 6.78 -2.97
C ALA A 65 3.04 7.16 -3.09
N THR A 66 2.52 7.93 -2.13
CA THR A 66 1.12 8.38 -2.16
C THR A 66 0.85 9.27 -3.36
N VAL A 67 1.73 10.23 -3.64
CA VAL A 67 1.62 11.11 -4.82
C VAL A 67 1.76 10.32 -6.12
N GLY A 68 2.67 9.35 -6.19
CA GLY A 68 2.86 8.50 -7.36
C GLY A 68 1.62 7.67 -7.67
N ILE A 69 0.99 7.06 -6.66
CA ILE A 69 -0.26 6.31 -6.83
C ILE A 69 -1.39 7.24 -7.29
N PHE A 70 -1.50 8.43 -6.72
CA PHE A 70 -2.48 9.42 -7.17
C PHE A 70 -2.28 9.79 -8.65
N GLN A 71 -1.03 9.99 -9.06
CA GLN A 71 -0.69 10.34 -10.43
C GLN A 71 -0.95 9.20 -11.41
N PHE A 72 -0.61 7.95 -11.07
CA PHE A 72 -0.90 6.77 -11.89
C PHE A 72 -2.40 6.51 -12.06
N ASN A 73 -3.20 6.78 -11.04
CA ASN A 73 -4.65 6.61 -11.11
C ASN A 73 -5.36 7.76 -11.85
N THR A 74 -4.77 8.96 -11.88
CA THR A 74 -5.42 10.15 -12.47
C THR A 74 -4.99 10.41 -13.91
N TYR A 75 -3.72 10.14 -14.24
CA TYR A 75 -3.12 10.54 -15.52
C TYR A 75 -2.58 9.36 -16.34
N ASP A 76 -2.69 8.13 -15.84
CA ASP A 76 -2.19 6.92 -16.50
C ASP A 76 -3.23 5.79 -16.45
N ILE A 77 -2.82 4.62 -16.91
CA ILE A 77 -3.58 3.37 -17.05
C ILE A 77 -4.11 2.81 -15.70
N GLY A 78 -3.56 3.25 -14.57
CA GLY A 78 -3.94 2.80 -13.23
C GLY A 78 -3.18 1.57 -12.72
N LEU A 79 -3.14 1.41 -11.39
CA LEU A 79 -2.32 0.37 -10.74
C LEU A 79 -2.72 -1.07 -11.09
N THR A 80 -4.02 -1.35 -11.19
CA THR A 80 -4.51 -2.71 -11.43
C THR A 80 -4.20 -3.19 -12.83
N GLU A 81 -4.32 -2.32 -13.82
CA GLU A 81 -4.00 -2.63 -15.21
C GLU A 81 -2.48 -2.66 -15.45
N LEU A 82 -1.68 -1.86 -14.73
CA LEU A 82 -0.22 -2.01 -14.72
C LEU A 82 0.20 -3.40 -14.22
N ILE A 83 -0.34 -3.84 -13.07
CA ILE A 83 -0.03 -5.16 -12.52
C ILE A 83 -0.44 -6.27 -13.48
N ALA A 84 -1.61 -6.16 -14.11
CA ALA A 84 -2.07 -7.14 -15.10
C ALA A 84 -1.11 -7.23 -16.29
N LYS A 85 -0.67 -6.09 -16.84
CA LYS A 85 0.28 -6.04 -17.97
C LYS A 85 1.65 -6.60 -17.62
N VAL A 86 2.17 -6.30 -16.43
CA VAL A 86 3.44 -6.84 -15.93
C VAL A 86 3.38 -8.36 -15.75
N TRP A 87 2.23 -8.89 -15.32
CA TRP A 87 2.08 -10.34 -15.10
C TRP A 87 1.96 -11.15 -16.40
N THR A 88 1.44 -10.53 -17.47
CA THR A 88 1.34 -11.16 -18.79
C THR A 88 2.59 -10.97 -19.67
N ALA A 89 3.62 -10.28 -19.15
CA ALA A 89 4.87 -10.03 -19.84
C ALA A 89 5.79 -11.26 -19.87
#